data_AF-A0A7V6DNJ6-F1
#
_entry.id   AF-A0A7V6DNJ6-F1
#
_cell.length_a   1.000
_cell.length_b   1.000
_cell.length_c   1.000
_cell.angle_alpha   90.00
_cell.angle_beta   90.00
_cell.angle_gamma   90.00
#
_symmetry.space_group_name_H-M   'P 1'
#
loop_
_entity.id
_entity.type
_entity.pdbx_description
1 polymer ?
#
loop_
_entity_poly.entity_id
_entity_poly.type
_entity_poly.pdbx_seq_one_letter_code
_entity_poly.pdbx_strand_id
1 'polypeptide(L)'
;MTYRIAVIPGDGTGPEVVAEGLKVLNAIAGPANLKFDYVHYDIGGERYLKTGEVLPDSVLDELRQFKAIYLGAIGHPDVKPGILEKGILLRIRFELDQYVNLRPVVLYPGVETPLKDKGPDDINFVVVRENTEGLYAGAGGFLKYGTPDEVAVQESINT
;
A
#
# COMPACT_ATOMS: atom_id res chain seq x y z
N MET A 1 6.65 -20.46 16.56
CA MET A 1 5.50 -20.37 15.62
C MET A 1 6.00 -19.83 14.30
N THR A 2 5.56 -20.38 13.16
CA THR A 2 6.02 -19.91 11.83
C THR A 2 4.99 -18.99 11.22
N TYR A 3 5.41 -17.77 10.85
CA TYR A 3 4.60 -16.81 10.11
C TYR A 3 5.05 -16.78 8.65
N ARG A 4 4.15 -17.17 7.75
CA ARG A 4 4.34 -16.97 6.31
C ARG A 4 3.92 -15.54 5.96
N ILE A 5 4.82 -14.78 5.34
CA ILE A 5 4.63 -13.36 5.01
C ILE A 5 4.82 -13.21 3.49
N ALA A 6 3.81 -12.62 2.84
CA ALA A 6 3.94 -12.19 1.45
C ALA A 6 4.73 -10.89 1.41
N VAL A 7 5.83 -10.85 0.68
CA VAL A 7 6.69 -9.66 0.57
C VAL A 7 6.53 -9.08 -0.82
N ILE A 8 6.10 -7.83 -0.90
CA ILE A 8 5.94 -7.07 -2.14
C ILE A 8 6.87 -5.85 -2.06
N PRO A 9 8.13 -5.97 -2.51
CA PRO A 9 9.09 -4.87 -2.41
C PRO A 9 8.63 -3.64 -3.20
N GLY A 10 8.05 -3.88 -4.38
CA GLY A 10 7.50 -2.84 -5.24
C GLY A 10 8.56 -1.99 -5.92
N ASP A 11 8.30 -0.69 -6.03
CA ASP A 11 9.03 0.26 -6.86
C ASP A 11 9.79 1.31 -6.04
N GLY A 12 10.65 2.08 -6.73
CA GLY A 12 11.37 3.21 -6.15
C GLY A 12 12.25 2.78 -4.98
N THR A 13 12.12 3.45 -3.83
CA THR A 13 12.84 3.09 -2.60
C THR A 13 12.29 1.83 -1.92
N GLY A 14 11.18 1.27 -2.39
CA GLY A 14 10.49 0.11 -1.81
C GLY A 14 11.41 -1.10 -1.57
N PRO A 15 12.13 -1.59 -2.59
CA PRO A 15 13.06 -2.70 -2.44
C PRO A 15 14.15 -2.48 -1.39
N GLU A 16 14.72 -1.29 -1.32
CA GLU A 16 15.77 -0.94 -0.37
C GLU A 16 15.24 -0.96 1.06
N VAL A 17 14.11 -0.29 1.33
CA VAL A 17 13.56 -0.21 2.69
C VAL A 17 12.98 -1.54 3.17
N VAL A 18 12.39 -2.33 2.27
CA VAL A 18 11.90 -3.68 2.59
C VAL A 18 13.06 -4.58 2.97
N ALA A 19 14.18 -4.53 2.25
CA ALA A 19 15.35 -5.32 2.58
C ALA A 19 15.86 -5.05 4.01
N GLU A 20 15.91 -3.78 4.43
CA GLU A 20 16.29 -3.42 5.80
C GLU A 20 15.25 -3.87 6.84
N GLY A 21 13.96 -3.74 6.54
CA GLY A 21 12.88 -4.25 7.40
C GLY A 21 12.99 -5.76 7.64
N LEU A 22 13.29 -6.54 6.59
CA LEU A 22 13.50 -7.99 6.71
C LEU A 22 14.72 -8.33 7.57
N LYS A 23 15.81 -7.55 7.53
CA LYS A 23 16.95 -7.75 8.44
C LYS A 23 16.54 -7.57 9.90
N VAL A 24 15.74 -6.55 10.20
CA VAL A 24 15.21 -6.31 11.56
C VAL A 24 14.33 -7.47 12.01
N LEU A 25 13.41 -7.95 11.16
CA LEU A 25 12.56 -9.11 11.48
C LEU A 25 13.39 -10.36 11.76
N ASN A 26 14.44 -10.62 10.97
CA ASN A 26 15.32 -11.76 11.19
C ASN A 26 16.13 -11.64 12.49
N ALA A 27 16.55 -10.43 12.86
CA ALA A 27 17.28 -10.18 14.10
C ALA A 27 16.43 -10.47 15.35
N ILE A 28 15.13 -10.18 15.31
CA ILE A 28 14.22 -10.44 16.45
C ILE A 28 13.68 -11.87 16.50
N ALA A 29 13.78 -12.64 15.41
CA ALA A 29 13.14 -13.95 15.27
C ALA A 29 13.58 -14.93 16.37
N GLY A 30 14.89 -15.06 16.60
CA GLY A 30 15.46 -15.93 17.63
C GLY A 30 15.02 -15.53 19.05
N PRO A 31 15.30 -14.30 19.50
CA PRO A 31 14.90 -13.81 20.83
C PRO A 31 13.40 -13.93 21.11
N ALA A 32 12.56 -13.78 20.09
CA ALA A 32 11.09 -13.86 20.23
C ALA A 32 10.53 -15.29 20.04
N ASN A 33 11.37 -16.31 19.80
CA ASN A 33 10.96 -17.67 19.46
C ASN A 33 9.96 -17.73 18.27
N LEU A 34 10.23 -16.86 17.28
CA LEU A 34 9.47 -16.74 16.04
C LEU A 34 10.27 -17.28 14.86
N LYS A 35 9.56 -17.76 13.84
CA LYS A 35 10.14 -18.07 12.54
C LYS A 35 9.35 -17.32 11.46
N PHE A 36 10.06 -16.69 10.54
CA PHE A 36 9.46 -16.04 9.38
C PHE A 36 9.80 -16.83 8.12
N ASP A 37 8.81 -17.04 7.28
CA ASP A 37 8.93 -17.65 5.95
C ASP A 37 8.42 -16.63 4.93
N TYR A 38 9.31 -16.11 4.09
CA TYR A 38 9.01 -15.02 3.18
C TYR A 38 8.73 -15.55 1.78
N VAL A 39 7.61 -15.16 1.19
CA VAL A 39 7.30 -15.41 -0.22
C VAL A 39 7.35 -14.08 -0.95
N HIS A 40 8.31 -13.93 -1.86
CA HIS A 40 8.55 -12.69 -2.58
C HIS A 40 7.72 -12.64 -3.87
N TYR A 41 7.08 -11.49 -4.10
CA TYR A 41 6.29 -11.22 -5.29
C TYR A 41 6.93 -10.07 -6.08
N ASP A 42 7.19 -10.32 -7.36
CA ASP A 42 7.55 -9.30 -8.34
C ASP A 42 6.26 -8.60 -8.81
N ILE A 43 5.85 -7.55 -8.10
CA ILE A 43 4.72 -6.69 -8.44
C ILE A 43 5.21 -5.24 -8.36
N GLY A 44 5.00 -4.47 -9.42
CA GLY A 44 5.42 -3.08 -9.51
C GLY A 44 5.33 -2.54 -10.92
N GLY A 45 5.66 -1.26 -11.08
CA GLY A 45 5.74 -0.57 -12.36
C GLY A 45 6.77 -1.16 -13.31
N GLU A 46 7.92 -1.63 -12.82
CA GLU A 46 8.94 -2.30 -13.65
C GLU A 46 8.39 -3.56 -14.34
N ARG A 47 7.67 -4.40 -13.59
CA ARG A 47 6.98 -5.56 -14.15
C ARG A 47 5.90 -5.14 -15.13
N TYR A 48 5.09 -4.14 -14.76
CA TYR A 48 4.02 -3.64 -15.62
C TYR A 48 4.56 -3.14 -16.96
N LEU A 49 5.67 -2.40 -16.99
CA LEU A 49 6.30 -1.94 -18.23
C LEU A 49 6.77 -3.10 -19.13
N LYS A 50 7.24 -4.19 -18.53
CA LYS A 50 7.72 -5.38 -19.26
C LYS A 50 6.60 -6.28 -19.78
N THR A 51 5.45 -6.29 -19.12
CA THR A 51 4.43 -7.35 -19.30
C THR A 51 3.02 -6.84 -19.57
N GLY A 52 2.72 -5.59 -19.23
CA GLY A 52 1.39 -5.01 -19.23
C GLY A 52 0.50 -5.43 -18.06
N GLU A 53 0.97 -6.31 -17.16
CA GLU A 53 0.16 -6.81 -16.04
C GLU A 53 0.50 -6.06 -14.75
N VAL A 54 -0.55 -5.70 -13.99
CA VAL A 54 -0.44 -5.02 -12.69
C VAL A 54 -0.40 -6.00 -11.53
N LEU A 55 -1.52 -6.69 -11.27
CA LEU A 55 -1.68 -7.69 -10.22
C LEU A 55 -2.48 -8.86 -10.81
N PRO A 56 -1.84 -10.01 -11.10
CA PRO A 56 -2.54 -11.20 -11.58
C PRO A 56 -3.51 -11.76 -10.54
N ASP A 57 -4.64 -12.30 -10.98
CA ASP A 57 -5.67 -12.89 -10.10
C ASP A 57 -5.12 -14.06 -9.28
N SER A 58 -4.26 -14.88 -9.88
CA SER A 58 -3.56 -15.97 -9.18
C SER A 58 -2.73 -15.48 -7.99
N VAL A 59 -2.07 -14.33 -8.15
CA VAL A 59 -1.29 -13.73 -7.06
C VAL A 59 -2.22 -13.21 -5.97
N LEU A 60 -3.33 -12.56 -6.32
CA LEU A 60 -4.31 -12.12 -5.33
C LEU A 60 -4.90 -13.29 -4.54
N ASP A 61 -5.17 -14.42 -5.19
CA ASP A 61 -5.63 -15.66 -4.54
C ASP A 61 -4.58 -16.24 -3.59
N GLU A 62 -3.30 -16.18 -3.96
CA GLU A 62 -2.20 -16.54 -3.06
C GLU A 62 -2.14 -15.59 -1.86
N LEU A 63 -2.22 -14.26 -2.08
CA LEU A 63 -2.17 -13.25 -1.03
C LEU A 63 -3.23 -13.47 0.05
N ARG A 64 -4.44 -13.93 -0.32
CA ARG A 64 -5.52 -14.32 0.61
C ARG A 64 -5.11 -15.41 1.62
N GLN A 65 -4.13 -16.24 1.27
CA GLN A 65 -3.65 -17.32 2.14
C GLN A 65 -2.65 -16.86 3.21
N PHE A 66 -2.09 -15.65 3.07
CA PHE A 66 -1.10 -15.11 4.00
C PHE A 66 -1.76 -14.41 5.19
N LYS A 67 -1.09 -14.44 6.33
CA LYS A 67 -1.51 -13.71 7.53
C LYS A 67 -1.07 -12.25 7.52
N ALA A 68 -0.06 -11.92 6.74
CA ALA A 68 0.48 -10.58 6.61
C ALA A 68 1.08 -10.38 5.21
N ILE A 69 0.90 -9.17 4.69
CA ILE A 69 1.56 -8.67 3.49
C ILE A 69 2.51 -7.56 3.93
N TYR A 70 3.78 -7.67 3.56
CA TYR A 70 4.81 -6.66 3.81
C TYR A 70 5.14 -5.98 2.49
N LEU A 71 4.52 -4.82 2.27
CA LEU A 71 4.59 -4.05 1.04
C LEU A 71 5.49 -2.82 1.22
N GLY A 72 6.38 -2.57 0.26
CA GLY A 72 7.24 -1.40 0.20
C GLY A 72 6.53 -0.17 -0.35
N ALA A 73 6.76 0.14 -1.63
CA ALA A 73 6.12 1.25 -2.32
C ALA A 73 5.66 0.83 -3.71
N ILE A 74 4.64 1.46 -4.28
CA ILE A 74 4.15 1.17 -5.64
C ILE A 74 4.06 2.49 -6.40
N GLY A 75 4.61 2.53 -7.61
CA GLY A 75 4.58 3.70 -8.47
C GLY A 75 5.82 3.81 -9.36
N HIS A 76 5.65 4.30 -10.58
CA HIS A 76 6.73 4.45 -11.54
C HIS A 76 6.52 5.70 -12.41
N PRO A 77 7.56 6.53 -12.64
CA PRO A 77 7.41 7.81 -13.36
C PRO A 77 6.89 7.64 -14.79
N ASP A 78 7.28 6.56 -15.46
CA ASP A 78 6.86 6.28 -16.84
C ASP A 78 5.48 5.58 -16.95
N VAL A 79 4.81 5.32 -15.83
CA VAL A 79 3.48 4.70 -15.82
C VAL A 79 2.43 5.76 -15.49
N LYS A 80 1.38 5.84 -16.31
CA LYS A 80 0.32 6.83 -16.13
C LYS A 80 -0.34 6.68 -14.74
N PRO A 81 -0.58 7.79 -14.02
CA PRO A 81 -1.27 7.75 -12.74
C PRO A 81 -2.63 7.06 -12.82
N GLY A 82 -2.93 6.28 -11.79
CA GLY A 82 -4.17 5.51 -11.67
C GLY A 82 -4.09 4.10 -12.26
N ILE A 83 -3.00 3.71 -12.91
CA ILE A 83 -2.80 2.33 -13.38
C ILE A 83 -2.30 1.46 -12.22
N LEU A 84 -1.16 1.81 -11.62
CA LEU A 84 -0.54 1.00 -10.56
C LEU A 84 -1.28 1.16 -9.23
N GLU A 85 -1.66 2.38 -8.87
CA GLU A 85 -2.30 2.66 -7.59
C GLU A 85 -3.67 2.01 -7.49
N LYS A 86 -4.46 2.05 -8.58
CA LYS A 86 -5.77 1.38 -8.62
C LYS A 86 -5.62 -0.12 -8.84
N GLY A 87 -4.80 -0.53 -9.80
CA GLY A 87 -4.65 -1.93 -10.22
C GLY A 87 -3.94 -2.83 -9.22
N ILE A 88 -3.11 -2.26 -8.34
CA ILE A 88 -2.37 -3.00 -7.32
C ILE A 88 -2.86 -2.59 -5.92
N LEU A 89 -2.59 -1.35 -5.51
CA LEU A 89 -2.73 -0.96 -4.11
C LEU A 89 -4.19 -0.89 -3.64
N LEU A 90 -5.07 -0.22 -4.40
CA LEU A 90 -6.50 -0.19 -4.08
C LEU A 90 -7.13 -1.56 -4.27
N ARG A 91 -6.78 -2.27 -5.35
CA ARG A 91 -7.25 -3.63 -5.59
C ARG A 91 -6.98 -4.55 -4.40
N ILE A 92 -5.75 -4.62 -3.90
CA ILE A 92 -5.39 -5.43 -2.71
C ILE A 92 -6.23 -5.00 -1.49
N ARG A 93 -6.38 -3.69 -1.26
CA ARG A 93 -7.14 -3.18 -0.11
C ARG A 93 -8.61 -3.60 -0.17
N PHE A 94 -9.23 -3.47 -1.33
CA PHE A 94 -10.65 -3.75 -1.53
C PHE A 94 -10.92 -5.26 -1.51
N GLU A 95 -10.14 -6.02 -2.25
CA GLU A 95 -10.34 -7.46 -2.45
C GLU A 95 -9.96 -8.31 -1.23
N LEU A 96 -9.17 -7.75 -0.30
CA LEU A 96 -8.82 -8.36 0.98
C LEU A 96 -9.52 -7.69 2.17
N ASP A 97 -10.48 -6.80 1.92
CA ASP A 97 -11.28 -6.11 2.94
C ASP A 97 -10.43 -5.44 4.03
N GLN A 98 -9.38 -4.72 3.60
CA GLN A 98 -8.47 -3.98 4.49
C GLN A 98 -9.02 -2.59 4.80
N TYR A 99 -10.25 -2.53 5.31
CA TYR A 99 -11.02 -1.28 5.51
C TYR A 99 -10.44 -0.35 6.58
N VAL A 100 -9.70 -0.87 7.57
CA VAL A 100 -9.00 -0.05 8.56
C VAL A 100 -7.58 0.26 8.10
N ASN A 101 -7.27 1.54 7.89
CA ASN A 101 -5.90 2.00 7.67
C ASN A 101 -5.43 2.85 8.86
N LEU A 102 -4.58 2.26 9.69
CA LEU A 102 -3.98 2.93 10.85
C LEU A 102 -2.66 3.62 10.45
N ARG A 103 -2.55 4.92 10.74
CA ARG A 103 -1.32 5.70 10.51
C ARG A 103 -0.94 6.48 11.77
N PRO A 104 -0.13 5.89 12.65
CA PRO A 104 0.45 6.61 13.78
C PRO A 104 1.35 7.76 13.31
N VAL A 105 1.21 8.93 13.92
CA VAL A 105 2.03 10.11 13.70
C VAL A 105 2.62 10.51 15.05
N VAL A 106 3.93 10.31 15.17
CA VAL A 106 4.68 10.51 16.42
C VAL A 106 5.95 11.31 16.13
N LEU A 107 6.17 12.38 16.87
CA LEU A 107 7.46 13.08 16.88
C LEU A 107 8.35 12.46 17.98
N TYR A 108 9.45 11.84 17.57
CA TYR A 108 10.39 11.21 18.51
C TYR A 108 11.33 12.24 19.16
N PRO A 109 11.80 12.00 20.39
CA PRO A 109 12.86 12.80 21.01
C PRO A 109 14.10 12.92 20.13
N GLY A 110 14.60 14.14 19.94
CA GLY A 110 15.77 14.43 19.12
C GLY A 110 15.51 14.56 17.61
N VAL A 111 14.27 14.38 17.16
CA VAL A 111 13.87 14.63 15.76
C VAL A 111 13.36 16.06 15.62
N GLU A 112 13.85 16.79 14.61
CA GLU A 112 13.37 18.13 14.30
C GLU A 112 12.00 18.08 13.62
N THR A 113 11.17 19.11 13.87
CA THR A 113 9.87 19.28 13.23
C THR A 113 9.80 20.62 12.51
N PRO A 114 9.15 20.71 11.33
CA PRO A 114 8.95 21.97 10.63
C PRO A 114 7.98 22.93 11.34
N LEU A 115 7.28 22.46 12.39
CA LEU A 115 6.35 23.28 13.16
C LEU A 115 7.10 24.06 14.24
N LYS A 116 6.94 25.39 14.21
CA LYS A 116 7.54 26.28 15.20
C LYS A 116 7.00 25.97 16.61
N ASP A 117 7.90 25.98 17.61
CA ASP A 117 7.57 25.85 19.03
C ASP A 117 6.79 24.56 19.36
N LYS A 118 7.15 23.44 18.71
CA LYS A 118 6.57 22.11 18.93
C LYS A 118 7.62 21.06 19.26
N GLY A 119 7.29 20.14 20.17
CA GLY A 119 8.15 19.05 20.60
C GLY A 119 7.43 17.69 20.65
N PRO A 120 8.15 16.61 21.06
CA PRO A 120 7.62 15.24 21.13
C PRO A 120 6.30 15.08 21.89
N ASP A 121 6.10 15.89 22.94
CA ASP A 121 4.87 15.85 23.75
C ASP A 121 3.65 16.47 23.03
N ASP A 122 3.86 17.26 21.97
CA ASP A 122 2.78 17.89 21.20
C ASP A 122 2.22 17.00 20.08
N ILE A 123 2.98 16.01 19.60
CA ILE A 123 2.66 15.26 18.38
C ILE A 123 2.70 13.76 18.66
N ASN A 124 1.56 13.23 19.09
CA ASN A 124 1.33 11.80 19.28
C ASN A 124 -0.15 11.48 19.08
N PHE A 125 -0.50 11.05 17.87
CA PHE A 125 -1.87 10.65 17.54
C PHE A 125 -1.88 9.58 16.45
N VAL A 126 -3.04 8.94 16.25
CA VAL A 126 -3.23 7.94 15.20
C VAL A 126 -4.35 8.40 14.28
N VAL A 127 -4.06 8.46 12.98
CA VAL A 127 -5.11 8.60 11.96
C VAL A 127 -5.73 7.23 11.75
N VAL A 128 -7.02 7.12 12.00
CA VAL A 128 -7.86 5.96 11.65
C VAL A 128 -8.61 6.33 10.38
N ARG A 129 -8.20 5.75 9.25
CA ARG A 129 -8.72 6.09 7.92
C ARG A 129 -9.48 4.90 7.34
N GLU A 130 -10.72 5.14 6.93
CA GLU A 130 -11.49 4.22 6.06
C GLU A 130 -10.73 4.03 4.73
N ASN A 131 -10.71 2.81 4.18
CA ASN A 131 -9.71 2.42 3.19
C ASN A 131 -10.24 1.55 2.05
N THR A 132 -11.54 1.35 1.98
CA THR A 132 -12.27 0.46 1.06
C THR A 132 -13.42 1.16 0.30
N GLU A 133 -13.82 2.37 0.70
CA GLU A 133 -15.02 3.03 0.17
C GLU A 133 -14.74 4.49 -0.29
N GLY A 134 -15.78 5.32 -0.27
CA GLY A 134 -15.76 6.73 -0.64
C GLY A 134 -15.47 6.96 -2.12
N LEU A 135 -14.78 8.06 -2.42
CA LEU A 135 -14.39 8.43 -3.78
C LEU A 135 -13.45 7.42 -4.45
N TYR A 136 -12.82 6.52 -3.69
CA TYR A 136 -11.93 5.51 -4.25
C TYR A 136 -12.66 4.27 -4.76
N ALA A 137 -13.93 4.09 -4.41
CA ALA A 137 -14.77 3.01 -4.95
C ALA A 137 -14.99 3.12 -6.47
N GLY A 138 -14.74 4.31 -7.06
CA GLY A 138 -14.75 4.51 -8.50
C GLY A 138 -16.14 4.55 -9.14
N ALA A 139 -17.17 4.86 -8.37
CA ALA A 139 -18.54 4.99 -8.86
C ALA A 139 -18.74 6.28 -9.66
N GLY A 140 -19.50 6.21 -10.76
CA GLY A 140 -19.71 7.34 -11.65
C GLY A 140 -19.43 6.97 -13.11
N GLY A 141 -18.97 7.92 -13.91
CA GLY A 141 -18.68 7.69 -15.33
C GLY A 141 -18.55 8.98 -16.13
N PHE A 142 -18.60 8.84 -17.45
CA PHE A 142 -18.54 9.96 -18.39
C PHE A 142 -19.84 10.06 -19.18
N LEU A 143 -20.34 11.28 -19.37
CA LEU A 143 -21.41 11.63 -20.29
C LEU A 143 -20.80 12.35 -21.49
N LYS A 144 -21.21 11.97 -22.72
CA LYS A 144 -20.73 12.55 -23.98
C LYS A 144 -19.18 12.59 -24.11
N TYR A 145 -18.52 11.48 -23.72
CA TYR A 145 -17.07 11.33 -23.77
C TYR A 145 -16.49 11.62 -25.17
N GLY A 146 -15.41 12.39 -25.22
CA GLY A 146 -14.71 12.80 -26.43
C GLY A 146 -15.37 13.97 -27.19
N THR A 147 -16.36 14.66 -26.60
CA THR A 147 -17.04 15.80 -27.23
C THR A 147 -16.84 17.10 -26.44
N PRO A 148 -17.12 18.28 -27.03
CA PRO A 148 -17.11 19.56 -26.30
C PRO A 148 -18.07 19.62 -25.10
N ASP A 149 -19.08 18.75 -25.07
CA ASP A 149 -20.09 18.66 -24.01
C ASP A 149 -19.77 17.55 -22.98
N GLU A 150 -18.54 17.04 -22.94
CA GLU A 150 -18.15 15.97 -22.03
C GLU A 150 -18.32 16.38 -20.55
N VAL A 151 -18.91 15.48 -19.75
CA VAL A 151 -19.03 15.62 -18.29
C VAL A 151 -18.52 14.36 -17.62
N ALA A 152 -17.61 14.51 -16.67
CA ALA A 152 -17.18 13.43 -15.78
C ALA A 152 -17.92 13.53 -14.44
N VAL A 153 -18.50 12.42 -13.99
CA VAL A 153 -19.16 12.28 -12.70
C VAL A 153 -18.39 11.28 -11.84
N GLN A 154 -18.17 11.63 -10.58
CA GLN A 154 -17.56 10.75 -9.59
C GLN A 154 -18.38 10.84 -8.31
N GLU A 155 -18.78 9.68 -7.80
CA GLU A 155 -19.63 9.54 -6.62
C GLU A 155 -18.81 9.07 -5.43
N SER A 156 -19.16 9.55 -4.24
CA SER A 156 -18.61 9.06 -2.98
C SER A 156 -19.64 8.17 -2.31
N ILE A 157 -19.41 6.85 -2.32
CA ILE A 157 -20.32 5.86 -1.72
C ILE A 157 -19.74 5.40 -0.39
N ASN A 158 -20.55 5.38 0.66
CA ASN A 158 -20.17 4.96 2.01
C ASN A 158 -21.34 4.17 2.61
N THR A 159 -21.08 3.04 3.26
CA THR A 159 -22.10 2.10 3.76
C THR A 159 -22.01 1.79 5.25
#